data_AF-A0A1I5VU74-F1
#
_entry.id   AF-A0A1I5VU74-F1
#
_cell.length_a   1.000
_cell.length_b   1.000
_cell.length_c   1.000
_cell.angle_alpha   90.00
_cell.angle_beta   90.00
_cell.angle_gamma   90.00
#
_symmetry.space_group_name_H-M   'P 1'
#
loop_
_entity.id
_entity.type
_entity.pdbx_description
1 polymer ?
#
loop_
_entity_poly.entity_id
_entity_poly.type
_entity_poly.pdbx_seq_one_letter_code
_entity_poly.pdbx_strand_id
1 'polypeptide(L)'
;MIYQLYFSVSGEYEKIDYWVPLMNYFLSQSDTIEIHCWNEEAVVVEETKSMLKGSFETITENNLTIFKGNKALNVVTHLLSNNVNIEGEIKWFSIFLSKNSTTIFHSEHWGMEFFAPNVNEKDIAFIKSVMPIETNFNQYK
;
A
#
# COMPACT_ATOMS: atom_id res chain seq x y z
N MET A 1 6.49 -7.42 22.28
CA MET A 1 6.62 -5.95 22.35
C MET A 1 5.98 -5.37 21.09
N ILE A 2 5.40 -4.17 21.17
CA ILE A 2 4.85 -3.46 20.00
C ILE A 2 5.86 -2.40 19.57
N TYR A 3 5.98 -2.21 18.27
CA TYR A 3 6.91 -1.28 17.63
C TYR A 3 6.22 -0.53 16.50
N GLN A 4 6.84 0.57 16.11
CA GLN A 4 6.60 1.25 14.85
C GLN A 4 7.78 0.95 13.92
N LEU A 5 7.51 0.54 12.69
CA LEU A 5 8.55 0.30 11.69
C LEU A 5 8.32 1.22 10.50
N TYR A 6 9.26 2.11 10.23
CA TYR A 6 9.38 2.86 8.99
C TYR A 6 10.43 2.20 8.11
N PHE A 7 10.17 2.08 6.81
CA PHE A 7 11.13 1.50 5.89
C PHE A 7 10.97 2.02 4.48
N SER A 8 12.08 2.10 3.75
CA SER A 8 12.11 2.62 2.39
C SER A 8 13.07 1.85 1.50
N VAL A 9 12.73 1.76 0.22
CA VAL A 9 13.57 1.16 -0.82
C VAL A 9 14.26 2.26 -1.61
N SER A 10 15.49 2.02 -2.08
CA SER A 10 16.17 2.94 -2.99
C SER A 10 15.66 2.75 -4.42
N GLY A 11 15.56 3.84 -5.19
CA GLY A 11 15.05 3.85 -6.58
C GLY A 11 15.89 3.09 -7.62
N GLU A 12 16.89 2.33 -7.20
CA GLU A 12 17.73 1.49 -8.07
C GLU A 12 17.20 0.05 -8.21
N TYR A 13 16.05 -0.27 -7.63
CA TYR A 13 15.53 -1.64 -7.64
C TYR A 13 14.81 -1.96 -8.94
N GLU A 14 15.39 -2.84 -9.75
CA GLU A 14 14.86 -3.21 -11.09
C GLU A 14 13.56 -4.04 -11.06
N LYS A 15 13.10 -4.53 -9.89
CA LYS A 15 11.96 -5.45 -9.84
C LYS A 15 11.14 -5.36 -8.55
N ILE A 16 9.86 -4.99 -8.63
CA ILE A 16 8.97 -4.90 -7.45
C ILE A 16 8.42 -6.28 -7.04
N ASP A 17 9.29 -7.19 -6.57
CA ASP A 17 8.89 -8.53 -6.11
C ASP A 17 8.42 -8.57 -4.65
N TYR A 18 8.79 -7.56 -3.85
CA TYR A 18 8.36 -7.41 -2.45
C TYR A 18 6.88 -7.04 -2.31
N TRP A 19 6.27 -6.40 -3.31
CA TRP A 19 4.93 -5.83 -3.17
C TRP A 19 3.87 -6.88 -2.87
N VAL A 20 3.78 -7.93 -3.69
CA VAL A 20 2.75 -8.96 -3.55
C VAL A 20 2.80 -9.64 -2.17
N PRO A 21 3.95 -10.16 -1.69
CA PRO A 21 3.99 -10.79 -0.37
C PRO A 21 3.70 -9.79 0.76
N LEU A 22 4.26 -8.57 0.71
CA LEU A 22 4.04 -7.54 1.72
C LEU A 22 2.58 -7.11 1.79
N MET A 23 2.01 -6.74 0.65
CA MET A 23 0.63 -6.26 0.53
C MET A 23 -0.36 -7.36 0.91
N ASN A 24 -0.14 -8.61 0.49
CA ASN A 24 -0.98 -9.74 0.87
C ASN A 24 -0.99 -9.97 2.39
N TYR A 25 0.17 -9.84 3.05
CA TYR A 25 0.27 -9.98 4.51
C TYR A 25 -0.62 -8.98 5.25
N PHE A 26 -0.56 -7.70 4.89
CA PHE A 26 -1.35 -6.68 5.57
C PHE A 26 -2.81 -6.64 5.12
N LEU A 27 -3.10 -6.92 3.83
CA LEU A 27 -4.48 -7.06 3.35
C LEU A 27 -5.22 -8.21 4.05
N SER A 28 -4.53 -9.29 4.44
CA SER A 28 -5.15 -10.38 5.20
C SER A 28 -5.62 -9.94 6.60
N GLN A 29 -5.04 -8.86 7.13
CA GLN A 29 -5.27 -8.35 8.48
C GLN A 29 -6.21 -7.15 8.53
N SER A 30 -6.34 -6.40 7.43
CA SER A 30 -7.18 -5.20 7.32
C SER A 30 -8.66 -5.50 7.09
N ASP A 31 -9.52 -4.54 7.36
CA ASP A 31 -10.94 -4.53 6.95
C ASP A 31 -11.28 -3.36 6.03
N THR A 32 -10.42 -2.33 5.98
CA THR A 32 -10.64 -1.09 5.24
C THR A 32 -9.41 -0.78 4.39
N ILE A 33 -9.65 -0.25 3.18
CA ILE A 33 -8.63 0.18 2.24
C ILE A 33 -8.90 1.65 1.90
N GLU A 34 -7.84 2.45 1.83
CA GLU A 34 -7.85 3.81 1.30
C GLU A 34 -6.74 3.95 0.26
N ILE A 35 -7.07 4.44 -0.94
CA ILE A 35 -6.15 4.55 -2.09
C ILE A 35 -6.12 6.00 -2.53
N HIS A 36 -4.93 6.59 -2.62
CA HIS A 36 -4.75 7.96 -3.12
C HIS A 36 -4.08 7.91 -4.49
N CYS A 37 -4.59 8.71 -5.42
CA CYS A 37 -4.05 8.91 -6.75
C CYS A 37 -3.85 10.40 -7.01
N TRP A 38 -2.79 10.80 -7.70
CA TRP A 38 -2.67 12.17 -8.18
C TRP A 38 -3.71 12.44 -9.27
N ASN A 39 -4.33 13.63 -9.23
CA ASN A 39 -5.35 14.02 -10.20
C ASN A 39 -4.78 14.13 -11.63
N GLU A 40 -3.50 14.46 -11.78
CA GLU A 40 -2.83 14.45 -13.08
C GLU A 40 -2.65 13.04 -13.68
N GLU A 41 -2.64 11.99 -12.85
CA GLU A 41 -2.54 10.59 -13.26
C GLU A 41 -3.91 10.05 -13.69
N ALA A 42 -4.59 10.74 -14.62
CA ALA A 42 -5.98 10.49 -14.98
C ALA A 42 -6.27 9.02 -15.39
N VAL A 43 -5.29 8.34 -16.01
CA VAL A 43 -5.40 6.92 -16.35
C VAL A 43 -5.49 6.05 -15.10
N VAL A 44 -4.65 6.30 -14.09
CA VAL A 44 -4.65 5.57 -12.81
C VAL A 44 -5.95 5.86 -12.05
N VAL A 45 -6.40 7.12 -12.03
CA VAL A 45 -7.65 7.53 -11.39
C VAL A 45 -8.84 6.79 -12.00
N GLU A 46 -8.97 6.79 -13.33
CA GLU A 46 -10.11 6.15 -14.01
C GLU A 46 -10.04 4.61 -13.92
N GLU A 47 -8.85 4.02 -13.97
CA GLU A 47 -8.66 2.58 -13.72
C GLU A 47 -9.11 2.21 -12.30
N THR A 48 -8.64 2.95 -11.30
CA THR A 48 -8.96 2.73 -9.88
C THR A 48 -10.45 2.93 -9.62
N LYS A 49 -11.05 3.97 -10.18
CA LYS A 49 -12.49 4.23 -10.09
C LYS A 49 -13.33 3.10 -10.72
N SER A 50 -12.89 2.57 -11.87
CA SER A 50 -13.55 1.44 -12.53
C SER A 50 -13.48 0.17 -11.68
N MET A 51 -12.31 -0.12 -11.10
CA MET A 51 -12.07 -1.23 -10.17
C MET A 51 -12.98 -1.16 -8.93
N LEU A 52 -13.23 0.04 -8.40
CA LEU A 52 -13.90 0.27 -7.12
C LEU A 52 -15.42 0.48 -7.20
N LYS A 53 -16.02 0.42 -8.40
CA LYS A 53 -17.43 0.78 -8.64
C LYS A 53 -18.40 0.29 -7.54
N GLY A 54 -19.07 1.23 -6.90
CA GLY A 54 -20.16 1.00 -5.93
C GLY A 54 -19.73 0.58 -4.52
N SER A 55 -18.43 0.42 -4.25
CA SER A 55 -17.93 -0.14 -2.99
C SER A 55 -17.17 0.87 -2.11
N PHE A 56 -16.75 2.01 -2.68
CA PHE A 56 -15.87 2.99 -2.04
C PHE A 56 -16.44 4.40 -2.16
N GLU A 57 -16.29 5.19 -1.11
CA GLU A 57 -16.43 6.65 -1.14
C GLU A 57 -15.30 7.25 -1.99
N THR A 58 -15.58 8.34 -2.70
CA THR A 58 -14.59 9.10 -3.48
C THR A 58 -14.55 10.54 -2.99
N ILE A 59 -13.37 11.00 -2.63
CA ILE A 59 -13.10 12.35 -2.13
C ILE A 59 -12.03 12.97 -3.03
N THR A 60 -12.20 14.24 -3.40
CA THR A 60 -11.17 14.99 -4.15
C THR A 60 -10.69 16.14 -3.29
N GLU A 61 -9.41 16.15 -2.94
CA GLU A 61 -8.79 17.16 -2.08
C GLU A 61 -7.29 17.27 -2.38
N ASN A 62 -6.69 18.46 -2.29
CA ASN A 62 -5.23 18.66 -2.37
C ASN A 62 -4.56 18.02 -3.60
N ASN A 63 -5.18 18.11 -4.78
CA ASN A 63 -4.75 17.46 -6.03
C ASN A 63 -4.75 15.92 -6.01
N LEU A 64 -5.37 15.31 -5.01
CA LEU A 64 -5.58 13.87 -4.92
C LEU A 64 -7.04 13.51 -5.18
N THR A 65 -7.23 12.33 -5.77
CA THR A 65 -8.48 11.59 -5.71
C THR A 65 -8.27 10.42 -4.76
N ILE A 66 -9.04 10.42 -3.67
CA ILE A 66 -8.98 9.46 -2.58
C ILE A 66 -10.18 8.54 -2.69
N PHE A 67 -9.93 7.24 -2.71
CA PHE A 67 -10.96 6.22 -2.65
C PHE A 67 -10.89 5.47 -1.33
N LYS A 68 -12.00 5.40 -0.58
CA LYS A 68 -12.03 4.76 0.74
C LYS A 68 -13.22 3.82 0.90
N GLY A 69 -12.99 2.62 1.43
CA GLY A 69 -14.07 1.66 1.59
C GLY A 69 -13.66 0.37 2.29
N ASN A 70 -14.66 -0.44 2.60
CA ASN A 70 -14.44 -1.77 3.15
C ASN A 70 -13.74 -2.65 2.12
N LYS A 71 -12.85 -3.52 2.61
CA LYS A 71 -12.12 -4.49 1.80
C LYS A 71 -13.09 -5.39 1.04
N ALA A 72 -12.95 -5.40 -0.29
CA ALA A 72 -13.67 -6.28 -1.19
C ALA A 72 -12.70 -7.18 -1.97
N LEU A 73 -13.11 -8.41 -2.27
CA LEU A 73 -12.22 -9.43 -2.86
C LEU A 73 -11.67 -9.03 -4.24
N ASN A 74 -12.49 -8.39 -5.07
CA ASN A 74 -12.07 -7.86 -6.37
C ASN A 74 -10.97 -6.80 -6.22
N VAL A 75 -11.06 -5.94 -5.21
CA VAL A 75 -10.06 -4.90 -4.91
C VAL A 75 -8.76 -5.55 -4.46
N VAL A 76 -8.83 -6.51 -3.54
CA VAL A 76 -7.66 -7.30 -3.09
C VAL A 76 -6.97 -7.96 -4.28
N THR A 77 -7.74 -8.59 -5.17
CA THR A 77 -7.20 -9.27 -6.35
C THR A 77 -6.44 -8.28 -7.24
N HIS A 78 -7.04 -7.13 -7.53
CA HIS A 78 -6.43 -6.11 -8.39
C HIS A 78 -5.17 -5.50 -7.78
N LEU A 79 -5.17 -5.21 -6.48
CA LEU A 79 -3.99 -4.73 -5.74
C LEU A 79 -2.82 -5.74 -5.75
N LEU A 80 -3.09 -7.03 -5.96
CA LEU A 80 -2.09 -8.09 -6.01
C LEU A 80 -1.67 -8.47 -7.43
N SER A 81 -2.55 -8.37 -8.42
CA SER A 81 -2.31 -8.87 -9.79
C SER A 81 -2.10 -7.79 -10.85
N ASN A 82 -2.48 -6.54 -10.58
CA ASN A 82 -2.40 -5.43 -11.54
C ASN A 82 -1.89 -4.16 -10.82
N ASN A 83 -0.76 -4.33 -10.14
CA ASN A 83 -0.20 -3.36 -9.21
C ASN A 83 0.79 -2.37 -9.83
N VAL A 84 1.37 -2.70 -10.98
CA VAL A 84 2.39 -1.89 -11.64
C VAL A 84 1.93 -1.27 -12.95
N ASN A 85 2.47 -0.09 -13.27
CA ASN A 85 2.29 0.60 -14.55
C ASN A 85 3.16 -0.06 -15.65
N ILE A 86 3.19 0.53 -16.85
CA ILE A 86 3.97 0.01 -17.99
C ILE A 86 5.50 0.09 -17.76
N GLU A 87 5.94 0.89 -16.80
CA GLU A 87 7.35 1.09 -16.43
C GLU A 87 7.76 0.14 -15.28
N GLY A 88 6.81 -0.65 -14.75
CA GLY A 88 7.05 -1.59 -13.66
C GLY A 88 6.93 -0.97 -12.26
N GLU A 89 6.46 0.26 -12.14
CA GLU A 89 6.32 1.00 -10.89
C GLU A 89 4.92 0.84 -10.30
N ILE A 90 4.77 0.90 -8.98
CA ILE A 90 3.44 0.84 -8.34
C ILE A 90 2.58 2.01 -8.82
N LYS A 91 1.35 1.71 -9.23
CA LYS A 91 0.46 2.69 -9.86
C LYS A 91 -0.01 3.81 -8.92
N TRP A 92 -0.22 3.49 -7.66
CA TRP A 92 -0.91 4.37 -6.72
C TRP A 92 0.10 5.17 -5.91
N PHE A 93 -0.17 6.46 -5.73
CA PHE A 93 0.66 7.33 -4.92
C PHE A 93 0.77 6.81 -3.48
N SER A 94 -0.36 6.46 -2.87
CA SER A 94 -0.37 5.82 -1.55
C SER A 94 -1.56 4.88 -1.35
N ILE A 95 -1.35 3.88 -0.49
CA ILE A 95 -2.36 2.92 -0.04
C ILE A 95 -2.26 2.79 1.48
N PHE A 96 -3.39 3.00 2.16
CA PHE A 96 -3.53 2.80 3.60
C PHE A 96 -4.43 1.61 3.88
N LEU A 97 -3.97 0.75 4.78
CA LEU A 97 -4.70 -0.40 5.26
C LEU A 97 -5.03 -0.23 6.73
N SER A 98 -6.30 -0.39 7.07
CA SER A 98 -6.80 -0.21 8.43
C SER A 98 -7.57 -1.44 8.91
N LYS A 99 -7.56 -1.64 10.23
CA LYS A 99 -8.38 -2.61 10.94
C LYS A 99 -9.08 -1.90 12.09
N ASN A 100 -10.40 -2.04 12.19
CA ASN A 100 -11.23 -1.37 13.19
C ASN A 100 -10.91 0.14 13.26
N SER A 101 -10.85 0.80 12.10
CA SER A 101 -10.50 2.23 11.95
C SER A 101 -9.08 2.64 12.37
N THR A 102 -8.21 1.69 12.73
CA THR A 102 -6.81 1.95 13.06
C THR A 102 -5.92 1.55 11.89
N THR A 103 -5.08 2.46 11.40
CA THR A 103 -4.08 2.16 10.37
C THR A 103 -3.10 1.10 10.87
N ILE A 104 -2.93 0.02 10.11
CA ILE A 104 -1.99 -1.06 10.40
C ILE A 104 -0.78 -1.07 9.46
N PHE A 105 -0.92 -0.46 8.29
CA PHE A 105 0.11 -0.36 7.28
C PHE A 105 -0.22 0.77 6.31
N HIS A 106 0.79 1.48 5.82
CA HIS A 106 0.65 2.24 4.59
C HIS A 106 1.90 2.16 3.72
N SER A 107 1.64 2.25 2.43
CA SER A 107 2.62 2.40 1.36
C SER A 107 2.43 3.78 0.76
N GLU A 108 3.51 4.51 0.55
CA GLU A 108 3.52 5.89 0.07
C GLU A 108 4.59 6.06 -1.01
N HIS A 109 4.51 7.19 -1.73
CA HIS A 109 5.43 7.55 -2.79
C HIS A 109 5.63 6.43 -3.82
N TRP A 110 4.53 5.89 -4.37
CA TRP A 110 4.55 4.79 -5.35
C TRP A 110 5.28 3.53 -4.85
N GLY A 111 5.13 3.21 -3.56
CA GLY A 111 5.73 2.01 -2.97
C GLY A 111 7.22 2.14 -2.70
N MET A 112 7.71 3.37 -2.54
CA MET A 112 9.08 3.67 -2.14
C MET A 112 9.24 3.83 -0.63
N GLU A 113 8.17 4.23 0.05
CA GLU A 113 8.15 4.43 1.49
C GLU A 113 7.00 3.67 2.15
N PHE A 114 7.26 3.16 3.35
CA PHE A 114 6.32 2.33 4.07
C PHE A 114 6.37 2.58 5.57
N PHE A 115 5.24 2.37 6.22
CA PHE A 115 5.17 2.43 7.66
C PHE A 115 4.12 1.47 8.23
N ALA A 116 4.49 0.83 9.33
CA ALA A 116 3.68 -0.11 10.07
C ALA A 116 3.70 0.25 11.57
N PRO A 117 2.68 0.94 12.09
CA PRO A 117 2.71 1.56 13.43
C PRO A 117 2.55 0.58 14.61
N ASN A 118 2.02 -0.62 14.38
CA ASN A 118 1.61 -1.54 15.45
C ASN A 118 2.10 -2.96 15.18
N VAL A 119 3.40 -3.12 14.95
CA VAL A 119 4.03 -4.39 14.59
C VAL A 119 4.73 -5.05 15.76
N ASN A 120 4.66 -6.37 15.82
CA ASN A 120 5.47 -7.18 16.75
C ASN A 120 6.72 -7.74 16.06
N GLU A 121 7.54 -8.49 16.80
CA GLU A 121 8.79 -9.07 16.28
C GLU A 121 8.57 -10.03 15.09
N LYS A 122 7.45 -10.78 15.08
CA LYS A 122 7.11 -11.67 13.96
C LYS A 122 6.75 -10.87 12.72
N ASP A 123 6.01 -9.77 12.86
CA ASP A 123 5.69 -8.88 11.74
C ASP A 123 6.97 -8.26 11.17
N ILE A 124 7.86 -7.76 12.04
CA ILE A 124 9.14 -7.18 11.61
C ILE A 124 10.01 -8.21 10.91
N ALA A 125 10.09 -9.44 11.43
CA ALA A 125 10.84 -10.53 10.81
C ALA A 125 10.27 -10.88 9.43
N PHE A 126 8.94 -10.92 9.29
CA PHE A 126 8.29 -11.12 8.01
C PHE A 126 8.62 -10.00 7.01
N ILE A 127 8.45 -8.73 7.41
CA ILE A 127 8.75 -7.57 6.55
C ILE A 127 10.20 -7.64 6.06
N LYS A 128 11.15 -7.82 6.98
CA LYS A 128 12.58 -7.94 6.62
C LYS A 128 12.89 -9.14 5.71
N SER A 129 12.08 -10.18 5.73
CA SER A 129 12.28 -11.37 4.88
C SER A 129 11.78 -11.20 3.45
N VAL A 130 10.86 -10.25 3.20
CA VAL A 130 10.26 -10.03 1.88
C VAL A 130 10.75 -8.77 1.20
N MET A 131 11.27 -7.81 1.97
CA MET A 131 11.83 -6.58 1.44
C MET A 131 13.25 -6.80 0.88
N PRO A 132 13.67 -5.99 -0.11
CA PRO A 132 15.03 -6.03 -0.65
C PRO A 132 16.11 -5.86 0.43
N ILE A 133 17.31 -6.41 0.20
CA ILE A 133 18.41 -6.43 1.17
C ILE A 133 18.85 -5.00 1.55
N GLU A 134 18.79 -4.09 0.58
CA GLU A 134 19.15 -2.68 0.66
C GLU A 134 18.06 -1.80 1.30
N THR A 135 16.94 -2.38 1.71
CA THR A 135 15.86 -1.64 2.37
C THR A 135 16.36 -0.98 3.65
N ASN A 136 16.13 0.32 3.78
CA ASN A 136 16.44 1.06 4.99
C ASN A 136 15.33 0.82 6.02
N PHE A 137 15.70 0.35 7.22
CA PHE A 137 14.74 0.08 8.30
C PHE A 137 15.00 0.97 9.50
N ASN A 138 13.96 1.64 9.97
CA ASN A 138 13.95 2.43 11.20
C ASN A 138 12.86 1.88 12.14
N GLN A 139 13.31 1.27 13.24
CA GLN A 139 12.42 0.64 14.23
C GLN A 139 12.38 1.48 15.51
N TYR A 140 11.16 1.85 15.93
CA TYR A 140 10.90 2.66 17.12
C TYR A 140 10.01 1.90 18.11
N LYS A 141 10.11 2.27 19.39
CA LYS A 141 9.24 1.76 20.46
C LYS A 141 8.11 2.75 20.72
#